data_AF-A0A0Q5UEX6-F1
#
_entry.id   AF-A0A0Q5UEX6-F1
#
_cell.length_a   1.000
_cell.length_b   1.000
_cell.length_c   1.000
_cell.angle_alpha   90.00
_cell.angle_beta   90.00
_cell.angle_gamma   90.00
#
_symmetry.space_group_name_H-M   'P 1'
#
loop_
_entity.id
_entity.type
_entity.pdbx_description
1 polymer ?
#
loop_
_entity_poly.entity_id
_entity_poly.type
_entity_poly.pdbx_seq_one_letter_code
_entity_poly.pdbx_strand_id
1 'polypeptide(L)'
;MKKILAILAFFLAFSIGAIAQESQKDAYASAQADFAALNAVIPISKKIEKDIKETLYDKHKFLISRTDVTAEQKAQLSTEIETKLAEILSPEQFRKLKANQQLFKKLTQ
;
A
#
# COMPACT_ATOMS: atom_id res chain seq x y z
N MET A 1 -0.10 47.61 4.03
CA MET A 1 -0.40 46.35 4.79
C MET A 1 -1.01 45.22 3.94
N LYS A 2 -0.89 45.23 2.59
CA LYS A 2 -1.46 44.16 1.73
C LYS A 2 -0.44 43.07 1.32
N LYS A 3 0.86 43.32 1.55
CA LYS A 3 1.97 42.47 1.06
C LYS A 3 2.36 41.33 2.01
N ILE A 4 1.96 41.40 3.29
CA ILE A 4 2.29 40.38 4.30
C ILE A 4 1.41 39.13 4.15
N LEU A 5 0.13 39.31 3.79
CA LEU A 5 -0.80 38.20 3.55
C LEU A 5 -0.37 37.31 2.37
N ALA A 6 0.27 37.88 1.34
CA ALA A 6 0.76 37.12 0.19
C ALA A 6 1.95 36.21 0.54
N ILE A 7 2.83 36.66 1.45
CA ILE A 7 4.00 35.88 1.89
C ILE A 7 3.53 34.71 2.77
N LEU A 8 2.57 34.94 3.67
CA LEU A 8 2.02 33.90 4.53
C LEU A 8 1.31 32.79 3.73
N ALA A 9 0.58 33.16 2.67
CA ALA A 9 -0.08 32.20 1.79
C ALA A 9 0.89 31.31 1.00
N PHE A 10 2.09 31.81 0.66
CA PHE A 10 3.10 31.05 -0.08
C PHE A 10 3.80 29.98 0.81
N PHE A 11 3.96 30.26 2.11
CA PHE A 11 4.52 29.29 3.06
C PHE A 11 3.57 28.12 3.38
N LEU A 12 2.24 28.36 3.42
CA LEU A 12 1.24 27.33 3.66
C LEU A 12 1.11 26.32 2.52
N ALA A 13 1.41 26.71 1.27
CA ALA A 13 1.35 25.81 0.12
C ALA A 13 2.47 24.75 0.13
N PHE A 14 3.63 25.04 0.74
CA PHE A 14 4.78 24.13 0.77
C PHE A 14 4.63 23.03 1.85
N SER A 15 3.96 23.33 2.96
CA SER A 15 3.79 22.37 4.06
C SER A 15 2.87 21.20 3.70
N ILE A 16 1.90 21.39 2.81
CA ILE A 16 0.98 20.32 2.38
C ILE A 16 1.70 19.32 1.45
N GLY A 17 2.60 19.81 0.59
CA GLY A 17 3.37 18.96 -0.33
C GLY A 17 4.33 18.01 0.39
N ALA A 18 4.98 18.47 1.47
CA ALA A 18 5.91 17.64 2.24
C ALA A 18 5.23 16.40 2.87
N ILE A 19 4.03 16.56 3.43
CA ILE A 19 3.28 15.48 4.07
C ILE A 19 2.81 14.43 3.04
N ALA A 20 2.36 14.86 1.87
CA ALA A 20 1.96 13.96 0.78
C ALA A 20 3.15 13.20 0.17
N GLN A 21 4.33 13.81 0.12
CA GLN A 21 5.54 13.18 -0.39
C GLN A 21 6.11 12.14 0.59
N GLU A 22 6.08 12.44 1.90
CA GLU A 22 6.57 11.52 2.94
C GLU A 22 5.68 10.25 3.03
N SER A 23 4.35 10.43 3.02
CA SER A 23 3.39 9.31 3.00
C SER A 23 3.54 8.39 1.78
N GLN A 24 3.86 8.92 0.60
CA GLN A 24 4.13 8.09 -0.59
C GLN A 24 5.40 7.25 -0.44
N LYS A 25 6.46 7.83 0.15
CA LYS A 25 7.71 7.13 0.41
C LYS A 25 7.50 5.97 1.38
N ASP A 26 6.71 6.19 2.43
CA ASP A 26 6.38 5.18 3.42
C ASP A 26 5.51 4.05 2.84
N ALA A 27 4.54 4.40 1.99
CA ALA A 27 3.73 3.42 1.27
C ALA A 27 4.59 2.53 0.36
N TYR A 28 5.53 3.13 -0.37
CA TYR A 28 6.45 2.38 -1.23
C TYR A 28 7.36 1.44 -0.44
N ALA A 29 7.97 1.94 0.65
CA ALA A 29 8.83 1.13 1.50
C ALA A 29 8.08 -0.06 2.11
N SER A 30 6.87 0.16 2.59
CA SER A 30 6.00 -0.88 3.17
C SER A 30 5.58 -1.92 2.14
N ALA A 31 5.19 -1.48 0.93
CA ALA A 31 4.85 -2.38 -0.17
C ALA A 31 6.06 -3.23 -0.61
N GLN A 32 7.25 -2.65 -0.61
CA GLN A 32 8.47 -3.35 -0.97
C GLN A 32 8.87 -4.41 0.07
N ALA A 33 8.68 -4.11 1.36
CA ALA A 33 8.88 -5.07 2.45
C ALA A 33 7.88 -6.24 2.38
N ASP A 34 6.61 -5.94 2.10
CA ASP A 34 5.57 -6.95 1.91
C ASP A 34 5.86 -7.84 0.69
N PHE A 35 6.27 -7.24 -0.42
CA PHE A 35 6.69 -7.98 -1.62
C PHE A 35 7.90 -8.88 -1.33
N ALA A 36 8.90 -8.38 -0.61
CA ALA A 36 10.08 -9.17 -0.25
C ALA A 36 9.70 -10.38 0.61
N ALA A 37 8.79 -10.19 1.58
CA ALA A 37 8.27 -11.28 2.39
C ALA A 37 7.49 -12.32 1.57
N LEU A 38 6.68 -11.87 0.60
CA LEU A 38 6.00 -12.77 -0.33
C LEU A 38 6.99 -13.56 -1.18
N ASN A 39 7.93 -12.86 -1.83
CA ASN A 39 8.90 -13.46 -2.75
C ASN A 39 9.85 -14.44 -2.08
N ALA A 40 10.13 -14.27 -0.79
CA ALA A 40 10.93 -15.20 0.01
C ALA A 40 10.24 -16.57 0.22
N VAL A 41 8.90 -16.60 0.25
CA VAL A 41 8.11 -17.83 0.45
C VAL A 41 7.63 -18.41 -0.88
N ILE A 42 7.26 -17.54 -1.81
CA ILE A 42 6.70 -17.89 -3.10
C ILE A 42 7.49 -17.14 -4.16
N PRO A 43 8.40 -17.80 -4.88
CA PRO A 43 9.16 -17.15 -5.94
C PRO A 43 8.24 -16.50 -6.98
N ILE A 44 8.35 -15.18 -7.10
CA ILE A 44 7.55 -14.35 -8.00
C ILE A 44 8.34 -14.09 -9.27
N SER A 45 7.69 -14.31 -10.41
CA SER A 45 8.29 -14.00 -11.71
C SER A 45 8.32 -12.48 -11.96
N LYS A 46 9.31 -12.02 -12.73
CA LYS A 46 9.41 -10.61 -13.15
C LYS A 46 8.17 -10.10 -13.88
N LYS A 47 7.39 -10.98 -14.52
CA LYS A 47 6.18 -10.62 -15.27
C LYS A 47 5.08 -10.05 -14.38
N ILE A 48 4.91 -10.60 -13.17
CA ILE A 48 3.83 -10.23 -12.24
C ILE A 48 4.32 -9.41 -11.05
N GLU A 49 5.64 -9.22 -10.93
CA GLU A 49 6.26 -8.45 -9.85
C GLU A 49 5.70 -7.02 -9.75
N LYS A 50 5.51 -6.37 -10.89
CA LYS A 50 4.98 -5.00 -10.93
C LYS A 50 3.54 -4.96 -10.38
N ASP A 51 2.66 -5.81 -10.87
CA ASP A 51 1.24 -5.83 -10.51
C ASP A 51 1.05 -6.13 -9.01
N ILE A 52 1.88 -7.03 -8.44
CA ILE A 52 1.87 -7.31 -7.00
C ILE A 52 2.35 -6.10 -6.21
N LYS A 53 3.46 -5.46 -6.62
CA LYS A 53 3.97 -4.27 -5.93
C LYS A 53 2.99 -3.10 -5.97
N GLU A 54 2.30 -2.91 -7.09
CA GLU A 54 1.26 -1.89 -7.23
C GLU A 54 0.06 -2.20 -6.32
N THR A 55 -0.41 -3.45 -6.29
CA THR A 55 -1.49 -3.88 -5.38
C THR A 55 -1.14 -3.60 -3.92
N LEU A 56 0.08 -3.93 -3.48
CA LEU A 56 0.54 -3.68 -2.11
C LEU A 56 0.76 -2.19 -1.84
N TYR A 57 1.21 -1.43 -2.82
CA TYR A 57 1.37 0.02 -2.71
C TYR A 57 0.02 0.70 -2.53
N ASP A 58 -0.99 0.34 -3.32
CA ASP A 58 -2.33 0.92 -3.21
C ASP A 58 -2.96 0.64 -1.84
N LYS A 59 -2.74 -0.55 -1.28
CA LYS A 59 -3.09 -0.87 0.12
C LYS A 59 -2.47 0.12 1.10
N HIS A 60 -1.14 0.25 1.08
CA HIS A 60 -0.43 1.09 2.05
C HIS A 60 -0.74 2.58 1.84
N LYS A 61 -0.88 3.02 0.59
CA LYS A 61 -1.29 4.38 0.26
C LYS A 61 -2.68 4.68 0.80
N PHE A 62 -3.64 3.76 0.68
CA PHE A 62 -4.97 3.94 1.26
C PHE A 62 -4.91 4.07 2.79
N LEU A 63 -4.16 3.18 3.45
CA LEU A 63 -4.07 3.16 4.92
C LEU A 63 -3.33 4.37 5.49
N ILE A 64 -2.29 4.87 4.80
CA ILE A 64 -1.51 6.04 5.26
C ILE A 64 -2.25 7.35 4.95
N SER A 65 -3.01 7.42 3.84
CA SER A 65 -3.72 8.63 3.44
C SER A 65 -5.01 8.89 4.23
N ARG A 66 -5.46 7.94 5.06
CA ARG A 66 -6.69 8.04 5.84
C ARG A 66 -6.44 7.81 7.33
N THR A 67 -6.85 8.76 8.15
CA THR A 67 -6.72 8.69 9.61
C THR A 67 -7.93 8.05 10.30
N ASP A 68 -9.04 7.88 9.58
CA ASP A 68 -10.36 7.50 10.09
C ASP A 68 -10.94 6.25 9.40
N VAL A 69 -10.07 5.32 8.98
CA VAL A 69 -10.48 4.07 8.33
C VAL A 69 -11.38 3.25 9.25
N THR A 70 -12.61 3.00 8.82
CA THR A 70 -13.56 2.16 9.59
C THR A 70 -13.21 0.68 9.48
N ALA A 71 -13.71 -0.13 10.42
CA ALA A 71 -13.53 -1.59 10.37
C ALA A 71 -14.10 -2.20 9.07
N GLU A 72 -15.23 -1.67 8.58
CA GLU A 72 -15.86 -2.11 7.33
C GLU A 72 -15.01 -1.76 6.10
N GLN A 73 -14.47 -0.55 6.03
CA GLN A 73 -13.55 -0.15 4.96
C GLN A 73 -12.28 -1.00 4.97
N LYS A 74 -11.77 -1.33 6.16
CA LYS A 74 -10.60 -2.18 6.30
C LYS A 74 -10.88 -3.61 5.83
N ALA A 75 -12.04 -4.18 6.18
CA ALA A 75 -12.48 -5.49 5.70
C ALA A 75 -12.69 -5.52 4.17
N GLN A 76 -13.25 -4.45 3.61
CA GLN A 76 -13.40 -4.31 2.16
C GLN A 76 -12.05 -4.24 1.46
N LEU A 77 -11.12 -3.41 1.97
CA LEU A 77 -9.75 -3.36 1.45
C LEU A 77 -9.07 -4.72 1.53
N SER A 78 -9.21 -5.43 2.65
CA SER A 78 -8.64 -6.78 2.78
C SER A 78 -9.18 -7.75 1.74
N THR A 79 -10.48 -7.70 1.49
CA THR A 79 -11.12 -8.52 0.46
C THR A 79 -10.61 -8.16 -0.93
N GLU A 80 -10.50 -6.87 -1.25
CA GLU A 80 -9.99 -6.41 -2.55
C GLU A 80 -8.54 -6.86 -2.77
N ILE A 81 -7.67 -6.71 -1.77
CA ILE A 81 -6.27 -7.14 -1.86
C ILE A 81 -6.18 -8.66 -2.00
N GLU A 82 -6.99 -9.41 -1.25
CA GLU A 82 -7.06 -10.86 -1.40
C GLU A 82 -7.46 -11.26 -2.83
N THR A 83 -8.52 -10.66 -3.38
CA THR A 83 -9.00 -10.95 -4.73
C THR A 83 -7.94 -10.63 -5.79
N LYS A 84 -7.32 -9.44 -5.73
CA LYS A 84 -6.24 -9.07 -6.67
C LYS A 84 -5.06 -10.03 -6.58
N LEU A 85 -4.64 -10.42 -5.38
CA LEU A 85 -3.56 -11.41 -5.22
C LEU A 85 -3.96 -12.78 -5.78
N ALA A 86 -5.22 -13.19 -5.66
CA ALA A 86 -5.73 -14.43 -6.24
C ALA A 86 -5.77 -14.41 -7.78
N GLU A 87 -6.02 -13.23 -8.37
CA GLU A 87 -6.01 -13.03 -9.83
C GLU A 87 -4.60 -13.00 -10.42
N ILE A 88 -3.65 -12.41 -9.69
CA ILE A 88 -2.27 -12.24 -10.17
C ILE A 88 -1.43 -13.51 -9.95
N LEU A 89 -1.60 -14.18 -8.81
CA LEU A 89 -0.88 -15.40 -8.48
C LEU A 89 -1.51 -16.62 -9.14
N SER A 90 -0.70 -17.65 -9.43
CA SER A 90 -1.27 -18.93 -9.83
C SER A 90 -2.10 -19.55 -8.69
N PRO A 91 -3.07 -20.43 -8.97
CA PRO A 91 -3.85 -21.10 -7.92
C PRO A 91 -2.96 -21.83 -6.90
N GLU A 92 -1.84 -22.40 -7.33
CA GLU A 92 -0.90 -23.08 -6.44
C GLU A 92 -0.13 -22.10 -5.54
N GLN A 93 0.32 -20.98 -6.11
CA GLN A 93 1.00 -19.91 -5.37
C GLN A 93 0.05 -19.29 -4.34
N PHE A 94 -1.18 -19.00 -4.74
CA PHE A 94 -2.19 -18.45 -3.82
C PHE A 94 -2.55 -19.43 -2.70
N ARG A 95 -2.64 -20.73 -3.00
CA ARG A 95 -2.80 -21.77 -1.97
C ARG A 95 -1.63 -21.81 -1.00
N LYS A 96 -0.38 -21.72 -1.49
CA LYS A 96 0.82 -21.63 -0.64
C LYS A 96 0.81 -20.38 0.23
N LEU A 97 0.31 -19.26 -0.29
CA LEU A 97 0.17 -18.02 0.48
C LEU A 97 -0.84 -18.21 1.61
N LYS A 98 -2.03 -18.76 1.33
CA LYS A 98 -3.06 -19.04 2.34
C LYS A 98 -2.62 -20.02 3.41
N ALA A 99 -1.76 -20.98 3.06
CA ALA A 99 -1.19 -21.92 4.02
C ALA A 99 -0.25 -21.22 5.03
N ASN A 100 0.39 -20.11 4.63
CA ASN A 100 1.15 -19.25 5.54
C ASN A 100 0.24 -18.16 6.11
N GLN A 101 -0.52 -18.49 7.16
CA GLN A 101 -1.50 -17.59 7.76
C GLN A 101 -0.91 -16.25 8.21
N GLN A 102 0.34 -16.25 8.71
CA GLN A 102 1.00 -15.02 9.15
C GLN A 102 1.29 -14.09 7.98
N LEU A 103 1.88 -14.63 6.91
CA LEU A 103 2.15 -13.87 5.70
C LEU A 103 0.85 -13.42 5.03
N PHE A 104 -0.13 -14.30 4.92
CA PHE A 104 -1.43 -13.98 4.33
C PHE A 104 -2.09 -12.79 5.03
N LYS A 105 -2.20 -12.84 6.37
CA LYS A 105 -2.73 -11.73 7.16
C LYS A 105 -1.93 -10.45 6.97
N LYS A 106 -0.60 -10.52 6.95
CA LYS A 106 0.25 -9.34 6.71
C LYS A 106 0.00 -8.69 5.35
N LEU A 107 -0.22 -9.50 4.31
CA LEU A 107 -0.43 -8.97 2.96
C LEU A 107 -1.83 -8.41 2.78
N THR A 108 -2.86 -9.01 3.39
CA THR A 108 -4.26 -8.62 3.18
C THR A 108 -4.86 -7.72 4.25
N GLN A 109 -4.34 -7.65 5.48
CA GLN A 109 -4.96 -6.94 6.61
C GLN A 109 -4.21 -5.68 7.09
#